data_AF-A0A7G6T5I7-F1
#
_entry.id   AF-A0A7G6T5I7-F1
#
_cell.length_a   1.000
_cell.length_b   1.000
_cell.length_c   1.000
_cell.angle_alpha   90.00
_cell.angle_beta   90.00
_cell.angle_gamma   90.00
#
_symmetry.space_group_name_H-M   'P 1'
#
loop_
_entity.id
_entity.type
_entity.pdbx_description
1 polymer ?
#
loop_
_entity_poly.entity_id
_entity_poly.type
_entity_poly.pdbx_seq_one_letter_code
_entity_poly.pdbx_strand_id
1 'polypeptide(L)'
;MTEAFSASDAAWLSICNAPLGTWRMPRTAWPAVPKTSIRGLRFFAHAPGFTGQLPGPESYAHTRLKIDVVKAARAMGFRAELEAWGTDGAGAEWIADVLVFLADGRRVAFEVQLSSQHLDDFLTRTERYRRSGVTCCWIMSERPVAWRLTKALSYKNSQYRRETGEVLCDCEELVPFAIELAGKDAYPDVLPPVRFGRGRHIKRMALTEAVAGMLHGFPSWQLPDWHWKASQVSVD
;
A
#
# COMPACT_ATOMS: atom_id res chain seq x y z
N MET A 1 -5.74 20.06 -3.87
CA MET A 1 -5.70 19.15 -2.71
C MET A 1 -4.43 19.45 -1.94
N THR A 2 -4.51 19.67 -0.62
CA THR A 2 -3.34 20.00 0.22
C THR A 2 -2.90 18.74 0.97
N GLU A 3 -1.63 18.38 0.81
CA GLU A 3 -1.04 17.21 1.47
C GLU A 3 -0.11 17.66 2.60
N ALA A 4 -0.40 17.22 3.82
CA ALA A 4 0.37 17.59 5.01
C ALA A 4 1.86 17.20 4.92
N PHE A 5 2.17 16.06 4.29
CA PHE A 5 3.54 15.53 4.18
C PHE A 5 4.36 16.17 3.05
N SER A 6 3.70 16.84 2.10
CA SER A 6 4.32 17.56 0.98
C SER A 6 4.53 19.05 1.30
N ALA A 7 3.89 19.56 2.37
CA ALA A 7 4.01 20.95 2.79
C ALA A 7 5.41 21.23 3.36
N SER A 8 6.08 22.26 2.82
CA SER A 8 7.27 22.85 3.46
C SER A 8 6.93 23.36 4.86
N ASP A 9 7.93 23.62 5.69
CA ASP A 9 7.69 24.11 7.06
C ASP A 9 6.93 25.44 7.09
N ALA A 10 7.26 26.36 6.17
CA ALA A 10 6.55 27.62 6.02
C ALA A 10 5.10 27.40 5.57
N ALA A 11 4.87 26.52 4.59
CA ALA A 11 3.53 26.18 4.14
C ALA A 11 2.72 25.49 5.24
N TRP A 12 3.33 24.60 6.02
CA TRP A 12 2.68 23.92 7.14
C TRP A 12 2.29 24.90 8.25
N LEU A 13 3.16 25.85 8.59
CA LEU A 13 2.83 26.91 9.54
C LEU A 13 1.63 27.74 9.06
N SER A 14 1.60 28.09 7.77
CA SER A 14 0.46 28.78 7.17
C SER A 14 -0.83 27.94 7.21
N ILE A 15 -0.73 26.62 6.99
CA ILE A 15 -1.86 25.69 7.09
C ILE A 15 -2.40 25.67 8.52
N CYS A 16 -1.51 25.60 9.53
CA CYS A 16 -1.87 25.58 10.95
C CYS A 16 -2.54 26.88 11.42
N ASN A 17 -2.14 28.02 10.88
CA ASN A 17 -2.69 29.33 11.24
C ASN A 17 -3.96 29.71 10.46
N ALA A 18 -4.39 28.89 9.51
CA ALA A 18 -5.59 29.17 8.72
C ALA A 18 -6.87 29.05 9.56
N PRO A 19 -7.90 29.88 9.31
CA PRO A 19 -9.19 29.78 10.00
C PRO A 19 -9.83 28.39 9.89
N LEU A 20 -10.56 27.96 10.92
CA LEU A 20 -11.32 26.71 10.90
C LEU A 20 -12.28 26.69 9.70
N GLY A 21 -12.31 25.58 8.97
CA GLY A 21 -13.12 25.42 7.75
C GLY A 21 -12.42 25.81 6.45
N THR A 22 -11.22 26.41 6.52
CA THR A 22 -10.35 26.61 5.34
C THR A 22 -10.02 25.28 4.67
N TRP A 23 -9.67 24.28 5.49
CA TRP A 23 -9.38 22.92 5.04
C TRP A 23 -10.58 22.03 5.29
N ARG A 24 -10.88 21.15 4.32
CA ARG A 24 -11.96 20.17 4.42
C ARG A 24 -11.47 18.76 4.16
N MET A 25 -12.00 17.80 4.92
CA MET A 25 -11.77 16.38 4.71
C MET A 25 -12.39 15.97 3.36
N PRO A 26 -11.66 15.27 2.48
CA PRO A 26 -12.09 15.01 1.11
C PRO A 26 -13.46 14.32 0.96
N ARG A 27 -13.79 13.38 1.85
CA ARG A 27 -15.01 12.55 1.74
C ARG A 27 -16.23 13.12 2.44
N THR A 28 -16.03 13.85 3.53
CA THR A 28 -17.12 14.33 4.39
C THR A 28 -17.41 15.81 4.18
N ALA A 29 -16.56 16.51 3.42
CA ALA A 29 -16.47 17.97 3.41
C ALA A 29 -16.31 18.59 4.83
N TRP A 30 -15.92 17.73 5.78
CA TRP A 30 -15.63 17.95 7.19
C TRP A 30 -14.68 19.12 7.43
N PRO A 31 -14.89 20.21 8.20
CA PRO A 31 -13.75 21.04 8.59
C PRO A 31 -12.60 20.17 9.13
N ALA A 32 -11.41 20.38 8.57
CA ALA A 32 -10.21 19.63 8.90
C ALA A 32 -9.28 20.48 9.79
N VAL A 33 -8.71 19.83 10.80
CA VAL A 33 -7.73 20.43 11.72
C VAL A 33 -6.36 19.83 11.44
N PRO A 34 -5.36 20.65 11.07
CA PRO A 34 -3.98 20.17 10.93
C PRO A 34 -3.42 19.77 12.29
N LYS A 35 -2.71 18.65 12.33
CA LYS A 35 -2.08 18.10 13.54
C LYS A 35 -0.68 17.61 13.23
N THR A 36 0.19 17.68 14.22
CA THR A 36 1.52 17.06 14.21
C THR A 36 1.56 16.05 15.34
N SER A 37 1.93 14.80 15.06
CA SER A 37 2.12 13.79 16.10
C SER A 37 3.37 14.09 16.95
N ILE A 38 3.49 13.46 18.12
CA ILE A 38 4.70 13.56 18.96
C ILE A 38 5.98 13.10 18.23
N ARG A 39 5.83 12.36 17.12
CA ARG A 39 6.93 11.88 16.26
C ARG A 39 7.10 12.70 15.00
N GLY A 40 6.48 13.88 14.92
CA GLY A 40 6.66 14.82 13.81
C GLY A 40 5.83 14.53 12.55
N LEU A 41 4.97 13.51 12.54
CA LEU A 41 4.09 13.26 11.38
C LEU A 41 2.98 14.30 11.33
N ARG A 42 2.91 15.02 10.21
CA ARG A 42 1.88 16.02 9.90
C ARG A 42 0.69 15.34 9.21
N PHE A 43 -0.53 15.62 9.66
CA PHE A 43 -1.76 15.05 9.11
C PHE A 43 -2.96 15.97 9.35
N PHE A 44 -4.09 15.69 8.69
CA PHE A 44 -5.37 16.35 8.94
C PHE A 44 -6.31 15.42 9.70
N ALA A 45 -7.04 15.96 10.69
CA ALA A 45 -8.08 15.25 11.43
C ALA A 45 -9.42 15.97 11.28
N HIS A 46 -10.53 15.26 11.45
CA HIS A 46 -11.84 15.90 11.54
C HIS A 46 -11.87 16.87 12.73
N ALA A 47 -12.40 18.07 12.53
CA ALA A 47 -12.67 19.02 13.61
C ALA A 47 -13.67 18.43 14.63
N PRO A 48 -13.59 18.83 15.92
CA PRO A 48 -14.54 18.40 16.94
C PRO A 48 -16.00 18.61 16.51
N GLY A 49 -16.88 17.73 16.97
CA GLY A 49 -18.32 17.79 16.67
C GLY A 49 -18.75 17.06 15.39
N PHE A 50 -17.84 16.37 14.67
CA PHE A 50 -18.25 15.50 13.58
C PHE A 50 -19.10 14.33 14.12
N THR A 51 -20.34 14.22 13.65
CA THR A 51 -21.31 13.21 14.11
C THR A 51 -21.35 11.96 13.23
N GLY A 52 -20.64 11.95 12.09
CA GLY A 52 -20.53 10.79 11.23
C GLY A 52 -19.55 9.74 11.78
N GLN A 53 -19.50 8.58 11.12
CA GLN A 53 -18.52 7.55 11.46
C GLN A 53 -17.12 8.01 11.08
N LEU A 54 -16.27 8.27 12.08
CA LEU A 54 -14.86 8.52 11.86
C LEU A 54 -14.19 7.23 11.34
N PRO A 55 -13.29 7.32 10.35
CA PRO A 55 -12.38 6.21 10.09
C PRO A 55 -11.59 5.91 11.37
N GLY A 56 -11.36 4.62 11.64
CA GLY A 56 -10.51 4.23 12.75
C GLY A 56 -9.13 4.89 12.64
N PRO A 57 -8.46 5.20 13.76
CA PRO A 57 -7.14 5.81 13.71
C PRO A 57 -6.16 4.90 12.95
N GLU A 58 -5.54 5.43 11.90
CA GLU A 58 -4.43 4.74 11.25
C GLU A 58 -3.22 4.70 12.19
N SER A 59 -2.46 3.61 12.11
CA SER A 59 -1.24 3.50 12.89
C SER A 59 -0.12 4.33 12.27
N TYR A 60 0.86 4.74 13.08
CA TYR A 60 1.97 5.57 12.62
C TYR A 60 2.75 4.93 11.45
N ALA A 61 3.04 3.63 11.52
CA ALA A 61 3.78 2.93 10.46
C ALA A 61 2.98 2.81 9.17
N HIS A 62 1.65 2.67 9.26
CA HIS A 62 0.77 2.59 8.11
C HIS A 62 0.83 3.87 7.29
N THR A 63 0.59 5.02 7.93
CA THR A 63 0.65 6.32 7.26
C THR A 63 2.05 6.62 6.71
N ARG A 64 3.12 6.25 7.43
CA ARG A 64 4.51 6.42 6.96
C ARG A 64 4.82 5.59 5.71
N LEU A 65 4.41 4.32 5.65
CA LEU A 65 4.60 3.48 4.46
C LEU A 65 3.91 4.06 3.23
N LYS A 66 2.66 4.52 3.37
CA LYS A 66 1.95 5.15 2.23
C LYS A 66 2.70 6.37 1.69
N ILE A 67 3.18 7.23 2.61
CA ILE A 67 3.97 8.41 2.25
C ILE A 67 5.25 8.01 1.52
N ASP A 68 5.97 7.00 2.01
CA ASP A 68 7.23 6.56 1.40
C ASP A 68 7.00 5.95 0.01
N VAL A 69 5.90 5.21 -0.20
CA VAL A 69 5.50 4.72 -1.53
C VAL A 69 5.17 5.86 -2.49
N VAL A 70 4.37 6.85 -2.06
CA VAL A 70 4.04 8.03 -2.89
C VAL A 70 5.30 8.81 -3.25
N LYS A 71 6.20 9.02 -2.28
CA LYS A 71 7.48 9.71 -2.51
C LYS A 71 8.35 8.94 -3.49
N ALA A 72 8.46 7.62 -3.34
CA ALA A 72 9.21 6.78 -4.26
C ALA A 72 8.65 6.90 -5.70
N ALA A 73 7.34 6.75 -5.86
CA ALA A 73 6.67 6.87 -7.17
C ALA A 73 6.88 8.25 -7.81
N ARG A 74 6.68 9.33 -7.04
CA ARG A 74 6.86 10.71 -7.53
C ARG A 74 8.30 11.05 -7.86
N ALA A 75 9.27 10.53 -7.10
CA ALA A 75 10.68 10.69 -7.41
C ALA A 75 11.08 10.05 -8.75
N MET A 76 10.34 9.02 -9.18
CA MET A 76 10.48 8.39 -10.50
C MET A 76 9.64 9.07 -11.60
N GLY A 77 9.01 10.22 -11.31
CA GLY A 77 8.22 10.97 -12.28
C GLY A 77 6.77 10.52 -12.46
N PHE A 78 6.30 9.52 -11.70
CA PHE A 78 4.91 9.08 -11.78
C PHE A 78 3.98 9.98 -10.97
N ARG A 79 2.74 10.17 -11.47
CA ARG A 79 1.65 10.72 -10.65
C ARG A 79 1.23 9.65 -9.64
N ALA A 80 1.19 10.01 -8.36
CA ALA A 80 0.75 9.14 -7.28
C ALA A 80 -0.13 9.90 -6.29
N GLU A 81 -1.17 9.26 -5.78
CA GLU A 81 -2.19 9.82 -4.89
C GLU A 81 -2.40 8.94 -3.66
N LEU A 82 -2.56 9.56 -2.48
CA LEU A 82 -2.95 8.88 -1.24
C LEU A 82 -4.47 8.75 -1.16
N GLU A 83 -4.94 7.64 -0.57
CA GLU A 83 -6.36 7.40 -0.29
C GLU A 83 -7.24 7.64 -1.54
N ALA A 84 -6.75 7.18 -2.69
CA ALA A 84 -7.38 7.44 -3.98
C ALA A 84 -8.63 6.60 -4.14
N TRP A 85 -9.75 7.27 -4.38
CA TRP A 85 -11.06 6.65 -4.57
C TRP A 85 -11.29 6.22 -6.01
N GLY A 86 -12.07 5.16 -6.19
CA GLY A 86 -12.61 4.76 -7.47
C GLY A 86 -13.83 3.87 -7.32
N THR A 87 -14.39 3.47 -8.47
CA THR A 87 -15.51 2.53 -8.57
C THR A 87 -15.14 1.40 -9.53
N ASP A 88 -15.64 0.21 -9.25
CA ASP A 88 -15.58 -0.88 -10.22
C ASP A 88 -16.68 -0.75 -11.29
N GLY A 89 -16.62 -1.58 -12.34
CA GLY A 89 -17.61 -1.58 -13.42
C GLY A 89 -19.04 -1.92 -13.00
N ALA A 90 -19.25 -2.39 -11.76
CA ALA A 90 -20.56 -2.65 -11.17
C ALA A 90 -21.01 -1.53 -10.20
N GLY A 91 -20.23 -0.45 -10.06
CA GLY A 91 -20.51 0.67 -9.18
C GLY A 91 -20.08 0.48 -7.73
N ALA A 92 -19.38 -0.61 -7.39
CA ALA A 92 -18.86 -0.80 -6.05
C ALA A 92 -17.64 0.11 -5.84
N GLU A 93 -17.71 0.95 -4.81
CA GLU A 93 -16.63 1.87 -4.46
C GLU A 93 -15.44 1.16 -3.81
N TRP A 94 -14.26 1.70 -4.05
CA TRP A 94 -13.01 1.29 -3.41
C TRP A 94 -12.12 2.51 -3.11
N ILE A 95 -11.19 2.33 -2.18
CA ILE A 95 -10.19 3.34 -1.83
C ILE A 95 -8.84 2.61 -1.73
N ALA A 96 -7.89 3.01 -2.57
CA ALA A 96 -6.52 2.53 -2.51
C ALA A 96 -5.71 3.36 -1.52
N ASP A 97 -4.90 2.71 -0.69
CA ASP A 97 -3.98 3.41 0.20
C ASP A 97 -3.04 4.34 -0.59
N VAL A 98 -2.48 3.83 -1.69
CA VAL A 98 -1.78 4.61 -2.70
C VAL A 98 -2.18 4.13 -4.10
N LEU A 99 -2.48 5.08 -4.99
CA LEU A 99 -2.71 4.80 -6.41
C LEU A 99 -1.69 5.54 -7.27
N VAL A 100 -0.99 4.82 -8.14
CA VAL A 100 -0.01 5.36 -9.08
C VAL A 100 -0.56 5.25 -10.50
N PHE A 101 -0.42 6.33 -11.27
CA PHE A 101 -0.89 6.44 -12.64
C PHE A 101 0.30 6.39 -13.60
N LEU A 102 0.28 5.45 -14.54
CA LEU A 102 1.31 5.28 -15.55
C LEU A 102 0.95 6.08 -16.81
N ALA A 103 1.96 6.46 -17.59
CA ALA A 103 1.78 7.25 -18.81
C ALA A 103 0.96 6.52 -19.89
N ASP A 104 0.96 5.18 -19.87
CA ASP A 104 0.19 4.33 -20.78
C ASP A 104 -1.27 4.10 -20.35
N GLY A 105 -1.73 4.82 -19.32
CA GLY A 105 -3.10 4.73 -18.81
C GLY A 105 -3.32 3.61 -17.78
N ARG A 106 -2.33 2.73 -17.55
CA ARG A 106 -2.41 1.73 -16.47
C ARG A 106 -2.38 2.41 -15.10
N ARG A 107 -2.95 1.72 -14.12
CA ARG A 107 -3.00 2.16 -12.73
C ARG A 107 -2.56 1.03 -11.81
N VAL A 108 -1.76 1.37 -10.80
CA VAL A 108 -1.22 0.43 -9.82
C VAL A 108 -1.57 0.90 -8.42
N ALA A 109 -2.30 0.06 -7.67
CA ALA A 109 -2.60 0.24 -6.26
C ALA A 109 -1.52 -0.44 -5.39
N PHE A 110 -1.06 0.28 -4.38
CA PHE A 110 -0.24 -0.26 -3.30
C PHE A 110 -1.06 -0.18 -2.01
N GLU A 111 -1.42 -1.34 -1.48
CA GLU A 111 -2.15 -1.46 -0.21
C GLU A 111 -1.19 -1.78 0.94
N VAL A 112 -1.37 -1.15 2.10
CA VAL A 112 -0.54 -1.35 3.28
C VAL A 112 -1.32 -2.11 4.35
N GLN A 113 -0.97 -3.36 4.62
CA GLN A 113 -1.68 -4.19 5.61
C GLN A 113 -0.76 -4.60 6.77
N LEU A 114 -0.88 -3.89 7.90
CA LEU A 114 -0.05 -4.14 9.09
C LEU A 114 -0.75 -4.95 10.19
N SER A 115 -2.06 -5.14 10.09
CA SER A 115 -2.87 -5.96 11.00
C SER A 115 -3.42 -7.19 10.27
N SER A 116 -3.79 -8.25 10.99
CA SER A 116 -4.31 -9.45 10.33
C SER A 116 -5.61 -9.18 9.57
N GLN A 117 -5.75 -9.81 8.42
CA GLN A 117 -6.91 -9.77 7.53
C GLN A 117 -7.12 -11.19 6.98
N HIS A 118 -8.36 -11.58 6.70
CA HIS A 118 -8.65 -12.90 6.16
C HIS A 118 -8.25 -13.00 4.68
N LEU A 119 -7.93 -14.21 4.21
CA LEU A 119 -7.57 -14.46 2.82
C LEU A 119 -8.67 -13.98 1.86
N ASP A 120 -9.94 -14.25 2.18
CA ASP A 120 -11.07 -13.87 1.34
C ASP A 120 -11.23 -12.34 1.22
N ASP A 121 -10.86 -11.59 2.26
CA ASP A 121 -10.86 -10.12 2.21
C ASP A 121 -9.74 -9.60 1.29
N PHE A 122 -8.55 -10.19 1.34
CA PHE A 122 -7.46 -9.87 0.41
C PHE A 122 -7.88 -10.12 -1.04
N LEU A 123 -8.47 -11.28 -1.31
CA LEU A 123 -8.94 -11.66 -2.65
C LEU A 123 -10.08 -10.75 -3.10
N THR A 124 -11.08 -10.48 -2.25
CA THR A 124 -12.22 -9.62 -2.59
C THR A 124 -11.78 -8.19 -2.88
N ARG A 125 -10.87 -7.61 -2.07
CA ARG A 125 -10.32 -6.27 -2.32
C ARG A 125 -9.52 -6.23 -3.61
N THR A 126 -8.69 -7.23 -3.86
CA THR A 126 -7.89 -7.31 -5.09
C THR A 126 -8.76 -7.48 -6.34
N GLU A 127 -9.84 -8.25 -6.24
CA GLU A 127 -10.81 -8.43 -7.32
C GLU A 127 -11.52 -7.12 -7.70
N ARG A 128 -11.84 -6.26 -6.73
CA ARG A 128 -12.41 -4.92 -7.02
C ARG A 128 -11.46 -4.05 -7.84
N TYR A 129 -10.17 -4.06 -7.50
CA TYR A 129 -9.14 -3.40 -8.32
C TYR A 129 -9.05 -3.99 -9.72
N ARG A 130 -9.01 -5.32 -9.82
CA ARG A 130 -8.93 -6.03 -11.11
C ARG A 130 -10.11 -5.67 -12.02
N ARG A 131 -11.34 -5.66 -11.50
CA ARG A 131 -12.55 -5.23 -12.24
C ARG A 131 -12.52 -3.77 -12.67
N SER A 132 -11.71 -2.96 -11.99
CA SER A 132 -11.48 -1.57 -12.32
C SER A 132 -10.30 -1.37 -13.27
N GLY A 133 -9.63 -2.43 -13.75
CA GLY A 133 -8.41 -2.33 -14.55
C GLY A 133 -7.22 -1.76 -13.77
N VAL A 134 -7.20 -1.97 -12.45
CA VAL A 134 -6.12 -1.55 -11.54
C VAL A 134 -5.35 -2.78 -11.08
N THR A 135 -4.03 -2.79 -11.28
CA THR A 135 -3.16 -3.83 -10.73
C THR A 135 -2.91 -3.54 -9.24
N CYS A 136 -2.96 -4.54 -8.37
CA CYS A 136 -2.80 -4.35 -6.93
C CYS A 136 -1.58 -5.13 -6.40
N CYS A 137 -0.83 -4.53 -5.48
CA CYS A 137 0.14 -5.22 -4.65
C CYS A 137 -0.05 -4.87 -3.17
N TRP A 138 0.44 -5.76 -2.30
CA TRP A 138 0.23 -5.68 -0.87
C TRP A 138 1.56 -5.56 -0.13
N ILE A 139 1.80 -4.41 0.50
CA ILE A 139 2.88 -4.19 1.45
C ILE A 139 2.39 -4.61 2.83
N MET A 140 2.99 -5.65 3.40
CA MET A 140 2.51 -6.31 4.60
C MET A 140 3.57 -6.36 5.67
N SER A 141 3.17 -6.32 6.95
CA SER A 141 4.06 -6.75 8.01
C SER A 141 4.41 -8.22 7.80
N GLU A 142 5.70 -8.56 7.78
CA GLU A 142 6.16 -9.93 7.55
C GLU A 142 5.57 -10.88 8.60
N ARG A 143 5.48 -10.39 9.83
CA ARG A 143 4.72 -11.00 10.92
C ARG A 143 3.80 -9.96 11.58
N PRO A 144 2.54 -10.33 11.89
CA PRO A 144 1.93 -11.62 11.63
C PRO A 144 1.32 -11.77 10.22
N VAL A 145 1.22 -10.72 9.42
CA VAL A 145 0.30 -10.67 8.27
C VAL A 145 0.74 -11.57 7.12
N ALA A 146 1.90 -11.31 6.52
CA ALA A 146 2.36 -12.09 5.36
C ALA A 146 2.50 -13.58 5.71
N TRP A 147 2.97 -13.89 6.92
CA TRP A 147 3.06 -15.27 7.40
C TRP A 147 1.70 -15.96 7.58
N ARG A 148 0.68 -15.25 8.10
CA ARG A 148 -0.69 -15.83 8.20
C ARG A 148 -1.30 -16.03 6.82
N LEU A 149 -1.10 -15.10 5.89
CA LEU A 149 -1.54 -15.22 4.50
C LEU A 149 -0.93 -16.46 3.84
N THR A 150 0.39 -16.64 3.99
CA THR A 150 1.13 -17.84 3.54
C THR A 150 0.46 -19.12 4.01
N LYS A 151 0.12 -19.19 5.31
CA LYS A 151 -0.49 -20.37 5.91
C LYS A 151 -1.90 -20.63 5.38
N ALA A 152 -2.71 -19.57 5.22
CA ALA A 152 -4.05 -19.69 4.67
C ALA A 152 -4.01 -20.24 3.24
N LEU A 153 -3.10 -19.75 2.40
CA LEU A 153 -2.90 -20.23 1.03
C LEU A 153 -2.39 -21.67 1.01
N SER A 154 -1.41 -22.00 1.84
CA SER A 154 -0.91 -23.38 2.01
C SER A 154 -2.03 -24.37 2.36
N TYR A 155 -2.93 -23.98 3.26
CA TYR A 155 -4.08 -24.79 3.65
C TYR A 155 -5.10 -24.94 2.51
N LYS A 156 -5.47 -23.82 1.88
CA LYS A 156 -6.37 -23.77 0.72
C LYS A 156 -5.88 -24.68 -0.41
N ASN A 157 -4.57 -24.74 -0.61
CA ASN A 157 -3.91 -25.49 -1.69
C ASN A 157 -3.35 -26.85 -1.22
N SER A 158 -3.86 -27.39 -0.11
CA SER A 158 -3.37 -28.66 0.44
C SER A 158 -3.51 -29.84 -0.53
N GLN A 159 -4.52 -29.81 -1.41
CA GLN A 159 -4.71 -30.80 -2.47
C GLN A 159 -3.58 -30.75 -3.51
N TYR A 160 -3.21 -29.55 -3.99
CA TYR A 160 -2.09 -29.37 -4.93
C TYR A 160 -0.80 -30.02 -4.40
N ARG A 161 -0.50 -29.83 -3.11
CA ARG A 161 0.67 -30.46 -2.47
C ARG A 161 0.58 -31.98 -2.42
N ARG A 162 -0.60 -32.55 -2.20
CA ARG A 162 -0.78 -34.01 -2.18
C ARG A 162 -0.58 -34.62 -3.56
N GLU A 163 -0.97 -33.90 -4.61
CA GLU A 163 -0.91 -34.38 -5.99
C GLU A 163 0.47 -34.19 -6.64
N THR A 164 1.14 -33.07 -6.37
CA THR A 164 2.40 -32.70 -7.03
C THR A 164 3.65 -32.89 -6.17
N GLY A 165 3.48 -32.94 -4.84
CA GLY A 165 4.58 -32.85 -3.87
C GLY A 165 5.11 -31.42 -3.66
N GLU A 166 4.68 -30.44 -4.45
CA GLU A 166 5.11 -29.05 -4.38
C GLU A 166 4.25 -28.22 -3.42
N VAL A 167 4.82 -27.17 -2.85
CA VAL A 167 4.13 -26.29 -1.90
C VAL A 167 3.62 -25.05 -2.61
N LEU A 168 2.29 -24.87 -2.69
CA LEU A 168 1.65 -23.66 -3.23
C LEU A 168 1.14 -22.75 -2.11
N CYS A 169 1.99 -21.80 -1.71
CA CYS A 169 1.72 -20.88 -0.59
C CYS A 169 1.46 -19.43 -1.02
N ASP A 170 1.39 -19.17 -2.32
CA ASP A 170 1.05 -17.89 -2.94
C ASP A 170 -0.07 -18.09 -3.98
N CYS A 171 -0.51 -17.01 -4.62
CA CYS A 171 -1.42 -17.04 -5.77
C CYS A 171 -1.15 -15.86 -6.71
N GLU A 172 -1.62 -15.96 -7.95
CA GLU A 172 -1.41 -14.96 -9.01
C GLU A 172 -2.11 -13.63 -8.69
N GLU A 173 -3.20 -13.67 -7.94
CA GLU A 173 -4.00 -12.48 -7.64
C GLU A 173 -3.31 -11.58 -6.61
N LEU A 174 -2.46 -12.13 -5.75
CA LEU A 174 -1.87 -11.42 -4.61
C LEU A 174 -0.36 -11.29 -4.78
N VAL A 175 0.10 -10.12 -5.22
CA VAL A 175 1.52 -9.76 -5.26
C VAL A 175 1.99 -9.33 -3.86
N PRO A 176 2.80 -10.12 -3.14
CA PRO A 176 3.10 -9.86 -1.73
C PRO A 176 4.49 -9.24 -1.54
N PHE A 177 4.52 -8.05 -0.94
CA PHE A 177 5.73 -7.39 -0.44
C PHE A 177 5.71 -7.43 1.09
N ALA A 178 6.63 -8.18 1.71
CA ALA A 178 6.71 -8.31 3.16
C ALA A 178 7.81 -7.42 3.74
N ILE A 179 7.54 -6.72 4.82
CA ILE A 179 8.50 -5.86 5.52
C ILE A 179 8.51 -6.24 7.00
N GLU A 180 9.70 -6.42 7.56
CA GLU A 180 9.87 -6.62 8.99
C GLU A 180 9.73 -5.26 9.72
N LEU A 181 8.78 -5.16 10.64
CA LEU A 181 8.55 -3.98 11.45
C LEU A 181 8.41 -4.40 12.91
N ALA A 182 8.95 -3.61 13.84
CA ALA A 182 8.80 -3.84 15.27
C ALA A 182 7.33 -3.82 15.72
N GLY A 183 6.48 -3.08 15.01
CA GLY A 183 5.04 -3.02 15.23
C GLY A 183 4.38 -1.91 14.41
N LYS A 184 3.06 -1.91 14.34
CA LYS A 184 2.29 -0.92 13.56
C LYS A 184 2.43 0.52 14.08
N ASP A 185 2.83 0.67 15.33
CA ASP A 185 3.03 1.95 16.00
C ASP A 185 4.51 2.37 16.05
N ALA A 186 5.40 1.72 15.30
CA ALA A 186 6.83 2.07 15.21
C ALA A 186 7.27 2.11 13.76
N TYR A 187 8.07 3.11 13.39
CA TYR A 187 8.63 3.22 12.06
C TYR A 187 10.13 3.52 12.18
N PRO A 188 11.00 2.70 11.59
CA PRO A 188 12.44 2.88 11.69
C PRO A 188 12.90 4.05 10.80
N ASP A 189 14.03 4.67 11.16
CA ASP A 189 14.63 5.74 10.35
C ASP A 189 15.11 5.21 8.98
N VAL A 190 15.61 3.97 8.97
CA VAL A 190 15.95 3.22 7.76
C VAL A 190 15.04 2.00 7.68
N LEU A 191 14.24 1.93 6.62
CA LEU A 191 13.31 0.83 6.42
C LEU A 191 14.06 -0.47 6.12
N PRO A 192 13.73 -1.60 6.79
CA PRO A 192 14.27 -2.90 6.43
C PRO A 192 13.95 -3.27 4.98
N PRO A 193 14.78 -4.13 4.36
CA PRO A 193 14.54 -4.56 3.00
C PRO A 193 13.15 -5.20 2.85
N VAL A 194 12.44 -4.81 1.79
CA VAL A 194 11.22 -5.46 1.34
C VAL A 194 11.59 -6.85 0.83
N ARG A 195 10.95 -7.88 1.39
CA ARG A 195 11.01 -9.25 0.91
C ARG A 195 9.91 -9.51 -0.11
N PHE A 196 10.30 -10.05 -1.26
CA PHE A 196 9.42 -10.58 -2.30
C PHE A 196 9.78 -12.04 -2.62
N GLY A 197 8.82 -12.84 -3.07
CA GLY A 197 9.03 -14.24 -3.47
C GLY A 197 9.35 -15.20 -2.31
N ARG A 198 9.56 -16.48 -2.61
CA ARG A 198 9.77 -17.55 -1.62
C ARG A 198 10.87 -18.52 -2.02
N GLY A 199 11.37 -19.27 -1.04
CA GLY A 199 12.42 -20.27 -1.24
C GLY A 199 13.63 -19.67 -1.97
N ARG A 200 14.01 -20.31 -3.08
CA ARG A 200 15.10 -19.85 -3.96
C ARG A 200 14.80 -18.56 -4.74
N HIS A 201 13.54 -18.14 -4.80
CA HIS A 201 13.07 -16.94 -5.49
C HIS A 201 12.93 -15.72 -4.56
N ILE A 202 13.38 -15.84 -3.31
CA ILE A 202 13.41 -14.72 -2.36
C ILE A 202 14.31 -13.61 -2.90
N LYS A 203 13.75 -12.41 -3.04
CA LYS A 203 14.48 -11.17 -3.26
C LYS A 203 14.28 -10.23 -2.09
N ARG A 204 15.37 -9.58 -1.64
CA ARG A 204 15.35 -8.49 -0.66
C ARG A 204 15.81 -7.23 -1.36
N MET A 205 15.04 -6.16 -1.22
CA MET A 205 15.30 -4.92 -1.95
C MET A 205 14.83 -3.70 -1.16
N ALA A 206 15.33 -2.52 -1.52
CA ALA A 206 14.80 -1.27 -0.96
C ALA A 206 13.33 -1.09 -1.36
N LEU A 207 12.55 -0.34 -0.57
CA LEU A 207 11.16 -0.02 -0.91
C LEU A 207 11.06 0.69 -2.26
N THR A 208 12.01 1.57 -2.57
CA THR A 208 12.07 2.26 -3.87
C THR A 208 12.22 1.28 -5.04
N GLU A 209 13.05 0.25 -4.91
CA GLU A 209 13.20 -0.79 -5.92
C GLU A 209 11.95 -1.67 -6.05
N ALA A 210 11.29 -2.00 -4.93
CA ALA A 210 10.03 -2.73 -4.95
C ALA A 210 8.92 -1.95 -5.68
N VAL A 211 8.78 -0.65 -5.38
CA VAL A 211 7.83 0.23 -6.06
C VAL A 211 8.19 0.34 -7.54
N ALA A 212 9.45 0.60 -7.89
CA ALA A 212 9.89 0.69 -9.29
C ALA A 212 9.56 -0.58 -10.07
N GLY A 213 9.94 -1.75 -9.55
CA GLY A 213 9.70 -3.02 -10.21
C GLY A 213 8.22 -3.35 -10.34
N MET A 214 7.39 -2.99 -9.35
CA MET A 214 5.94 -3.13 -9.47
C MET A 214 5.38 -2.28 -10.61
N LEU A 215 5.81 -1.00 -10.72
CA LEU A 215 5.37 -0.10 -11.79
C LEU A 215 5.85 -0.57 -13.19
N HIS A 216 7.01 -1.21 -13.26
CA HIS A 216 7.54 -1.78 -14.50
C HIS A 216 7.09 -3.23 -14.79
N GLY A 217 6.25 -3.84 -13.95
CA GLY A 217 5.73 -5.19 -14.18
C GLY A 217 6.76 -6.32 -14.02
N PHE A 218 7.71 -6.14 -13.09
CA PHE A 218 8.75 -7.12 -12.79
C PHE A 218 8.24 -8.35 -12.02
N PRO A 219 7.27 -8.25 -11.09
CA PRO A 219 6.61 -9.43 -10.54
C PRO A 219 6.00 -10.29 -11.65
N SER A 220 6.36 -11.57 -11.69
CA SER A 220 5.86 -12.55 -12.65
C SER A 220 5.40 -13.79 -11.93
N TRP A 221 4.16 -14.19 -12.15
CA TRP A 221 3.65 -15.45 -11.63
C TRP A 221 4.13 -16.61 -12.50
N GLN A 222 4.72 -17.63 -11.88
CA GLN A 222 5.02 -18.92 -12.50
C GLN A 222 4.72 -20.00 -11.47
N LEU A 223 3.60 -20.71 -11.62
CA LEU A 223 3.15 -21.71 -10.65
C LEU A 223 4.33 -22.64 -10.27
N PRO A 224 4.66 -22.83 -8.97
CA PRO A 224 3.88 -22.39 -7.80
C PRO A 224 4.29 -21.04 -7.16
N ASP A 225 5.22 -20.30 -7.77
CA ASP A 225 5.94 -19.19 -7.13
C ASP A 225 5.83 -17.85 -7.89
N TRP A 226 6.08 -16.78 -7.13
CA TRP A 226 6.36 -15.47 -7.70
C TRP A 226 7.85 -15.31 -8.03
N HIS A 227 8.13 -14.79 -9.22
CA HIS A 227 9.46 -14.50 -9.73
C HIS A 227 9.65 -13.00 -9.93
N TRP A 228 10.87 -12.52 -9.76
CA TRP A 228 11.25 -11.15 -10.06
C TRP A 228 12.02 -11.12 -11.38
N LYS A 229 11.47 -10.47 -12.41
CA LYS A 229 12.17 -10.30 -13.69
C LYS A 229 13.41 -9.41 -13.51
N ALA A 230 14.48 -9.72 -14.23
CA ALA A 230 15.62 -8.82 -14.31
C ALA A 230 15.21 -7.50 -14.97
N SER A 231 15.78 -6.39 -14.51
CA SER A 231 15.57 -5.08 -15.15
C SER A 231 16.02 -5.17 -16.60
N GLN A 232 15.14 -4.81 -17.54
CA GLN A 232 15.49 -4.69 -18.97
C GLN A 232 16.09 -3.32 -19.31
N VAL A 233 16.39 -2.49 -18.31
CA VAL A 233 17.04 -1.20 -18.55
C VAL A 233 18.51 -1.46 -18.89
N SER A 234 18.80 -1.54 -20.18
CA SER A 234 20.13 -1.30 -20.72
C SER A 234 20.59 0.07 -20.23
N VAL A 235 21.72 0.10 -19.53
CA VAL A 235 22.46 1.34 -19.30
C VAL A 235 23.18 1.62 -20.62
N ASP A 236 22.54 2.41 -21.47
CA ASP A 236 23.20 3.08 -22.60
C ASP A 236 23.61 4.49 -22.16
#